data_AF-A0A959CQM4-F1
#
_entry.id   AF-A0A959CQM4-F1
#
_cell.length_a   1.000
_cell.length_b   1.000
_cell.length_c   1.000
_cell.angle_alpha   90.00
_cell.angle_beta   90.00
_cell.angle_gamma   90.00
#
_symmetry.space_group_name_H-M   'P 1'
#
loop_
_entity.id
_entity.type
_entity.pdbx_description
1 polymer ?
#
loop_
_entity_poly.entity_id
_entity_poly.type
_entity_poly.pdbx_seq_one_letter_code
_entity_poly.pdbx_strand_id
1 'polypeptide(L)'
;MNKLLIFLALLFTTPLFSQQRVRPNPADVESVDAIITALYDVISGPAGQERNWDRLRSLFTREARLMNVYLNQDGLTGMLTMTLEDYILRAEKPFMEKGFFERELNRETDHFGFITQVFSTYESRNEKEGPVVARGINSIQLVEHSGRFWIANILWNEETEGYPIPAEYLPRFNQKTVNHEGETIMVGKVNRIGLKQEPYGFWFNTEYEDYKVDKGSLEGVKEALKDVDILAFMGTWCSDSQREVPRFFKILDQIGFDLKKFQLVALSNHPDQYKESPQHEEKGWNIEYVPTFIFLKDGKELGRIVEAPEGSLEKDMKKILMGGK
;
A
#
# COMPACT_ATOMS: atom_id res chain seq x y z
N MET A 1 -81.30 11.04 3.82
CA MET A 1 -80.57 10.14 2.90
C MET A 1 -79.09 10.45 3.00
N ASN A 2 -78.36 9.69 3.82
CA ASN A 2 -76.91 9.79 3.97
C ASN A 2 -76.22 9.00 2.86
N LYS A 3 -75.22 9.59 2.19
CA LYS A 3 -74.20 8.83 1.46
C LYS A 3 -72.83 9.23 1.98
N LEU A 4 -72.29 8.37 2.84
CA LEU A 4 -70.92 8.40 3.34
C LEU A 4 -70.03 7.73 2.29
N LEU A 5 -69.11 8.48 1.68
CA LEU A 5 -68.07 7.95 0.79
C LEU A 5 -66.89 7.49 1.66
N ILE A 6 -66.67 6.18 1.74
CA ILE A 6 -65.50 5.58 2.38
C ILE A 6 -64.41 5.46 1.31
N PHE A 7 -63.34 6.25 1.44
CA PHE A 7 -62.10 6.07 0.69
C PHE A 7 -61.31 4.93 1.33
N LEU A 8 -61.22 3.78 0.64
CA LEU A 8 -60.37 2.66 1.04
C LEU A 8 -58.93 2.96 0.55
N ALA A 9 -58.09 3.50 1.43
CA ALA A 9 -56.67 3.63 1.16
C ALA A 9 -56.01 2.24 1.30
N LEU A 10 -55.70 1.60 0.17
CA LEU A 10 -54.80 0.44 0.16
C LEU A 10 -53.38 0.92 0.50
N LEU A 11 -53.00 0.78 1.76
CA LEU A 11 -51.61 0.82 2.19
C LEU A 11 -50.90 -0.42 1.63
N PHE A 12 -50.25 -0.28 0.48
CA PHE A 12 -49.20 -1.20 0.08
C PHE A 12 -48.03 -1.04 1.06
N THR A 13 -48.01 -1.84 2.13
CA THR A 13 -46.78 -2.07 2.89
C THR A 13 -45.87 -2.89 1.99
N THR A 14 -45.06 -2.24 1.16
CA THR A 14 -43.89 -2.91 0.60
C THR A 14 -43.05 -3.36 1.79
N PRO A 15 -42.68 -4.65 1.90
CA PRO A 15 -41.67 -5.01 2.87
C PRO A 15 -40.42 -4.25 2.45
N LEU A 16 -40.04 -3.24 3.21
CA LEU A 16 -38.66 -2.77 3.21
C LEU A 16 -37.84 -4.00 3.60
N PHE A 17 -37.34 -4.73 2.60
CA PHE A 17 -36.05 -5.36 2.73
C PHE A 17 -35.06 -4.22 2.96
N SER A 18 -35.01 -3.73 4.19
CA SER A 18 -33.82 -3.08 4.72
C SER A 18 -32.76 -4.17 4.65
N GLN A 19 -32.09 -4.28 3.50
CA GLN A 19 -30.82 -4.98 3.40
C GLN A 19 -29.94 -4.29 4.44
N GLN A 20 -29.84 -4.92 5.59
CA GLN A 20 -29.01 -4.46 6.69
C GLN A 20 -27.62 -4.31 6.10
N ARG A 21 -27.09 -3.08 6.07
CA ARG A 21 -25.77 -2.82 5.49
C ARG A 21 -24.78 -3.76 6.18
N VAL A 22 -23.97 -4.45 5.37
CA VAL A 22 -22.86 -5.24 5.89
C VAL A 22 -22.00 -4.31 6.74
N ARG A 23 -21.77 -4.69 7.99
CA ARG A 23 -20.90 -3.91 8.87
C ARG A 23 -19.44 -4.12 8.42
N PRO A 24 -18.67 -3.04 8.25
CA PRO A 24 -17.25 -3.19 7.95
C PRO A 24 -16.51 -3.76 9.15
N ASN A 25 -15.31 -4.28 8.92
CA ASN A 25 -14.30 -4.27 9.97
C ASN A 25 -13.92 -2.79 10.22
N PRO A 26 -14.02 -2.25 11.45
CA PRO A 26 -13.64 -0.86 11.72
C PRO A 26 -12.23 -0.50 11.24
N ALA A 27 -11.29 -1.44 11.34
CA ALA A 27 -9.92 -1.24 10.88
C ALA A 27 -9.79 -1.08 9.35
N ASP A 28 -10.76 -1.54 8.56
CA ASP A 28 -10.75 -1.34 7.09
C ASP A 28 -11.18 0.07 6.69
N VAL A 29 -11.77 0.87 7.60
CA VAL A 29 -12.50 2.10 7.22
C VAL A 29 -12.17 3.31 8.09
N GLU A 30 -11.16 3.17 8.95
CA GLU A 30 -10.73 4.20 9.90
C GLU A 30 -9.83 5.27 9.25
N SER A 31 -9.23 4.98 8.10
CA SER A 31 -8.37 5.91 7.36
C SER A 31 -8.45 5.69 5.85
N VAL A 32 -7.95 6.66 5.09
CA VAL A 32 -7.77 6.57 3.62
C VAL A 32 -6.86 5.39 3.26
N ASP A 33 -5.79 5.17 4.00
CA ASP A 33 -4.87 4.06 3.77
C ASP A 33 -5.54 2.72 4.01
N ALA A 34 -6.23 2.57 5.14
CA ALA A 34 -6.93 1.36 5.52
C ALA A 34 -7.96 0.92 4.46
N ILE A 35 -8.78 1.85 3.98
CA ILE A 35 -9.86 1.53 3.03
C ILE A 35 -9.32 1.19 1.64
N ILE A 36 -8.23 1.82 1.21
CA ILE A 36 -7.59 1.48 -0.07
C ILE A 36 -6.87 0.13 0.05
N THR A 37 -6.17 -0.14 1.15
CA THR A 37 -5.56 -1.46 1.40
C THR A 37 -6.62 -2.56 1.39
N ALA A 38 -7.76 -2.35 2.08
CA ALA A 38 -8.86 -3.30 2.11
C ALA A 38 -9.48 -3.52 0.72
N LEU A 39 -9.57 -2.47 -0.11
CA LEU A 39 -10.05 -2.56 -1.49
C LEU A 39 -9.16 -3.47 -2.36
N TYR A 40 -7.84 -3.26 -2.34
CA TYR A 40 -6.91 -4.09 -3.10
C TYR A 40 -6.84 -5.53 -2.59
N ASP A 41 -6.87 -5.70 -1.27
CA ASP A 41 -6.81 -7.02 -0.63
C ASP A 41 -8.05 -7.86 -0.96
N VAL A 42 -9.26 -7.31 -0.87
CA VAL A 42 -10.50 -8.08 -1.04
C VAL A 42 -10.74 -8.59 -2.46
N ILE A 43 -10.22 -7.88 -3.49
CA ILE A 43 -10.31 -8.33 -4.88
C ILE A 43 -9.17 -9.31 -5.25
N SER A 44 -8.11 -9.34 -4.45
CA SER A 44 -6.91 -10.13 -4.70
C SER A 44 -6.98 -11.54 -4.11
N GLY A 45 -6.46 -12.53 -4.84
CA GLY A 45 -6.39 -13.93 -4.41
C GLY A 45 -6.09 -14.92 -5.54
N PRO A 46 -5.63 -16.13 -5.21
CA PRO A 46 -5.38 -17.18 -6.18
C PRO A 46 -6.66 -17.65 -6.88
N ALA A 47 -6.48 -18.38 -7.98
CA ALA A 47 -7.55 -19.12 -8.63
C ALA A 47 -8.21 -20.11 -7.64
N GLY A 48 -9.52 -20.29 -7.77
CA GLY A 48 -10.31 -21.18 -6.91
C GLY A 48 -10.62 -20.63 -5.51
N GLN A 49 -10.14 -19.46 -5.14
CA GLN A 49 -10.48 -18.81 -3.86
C GLN A 49 -11.66 -17.85 -4.03
N GLU A 50 -12.76 -18.12 -3.32
CA GLU A 50 -13.88 -17.19 -3.22
C GLU A 50 -13.46 -15.86 -2.60
N ARG A 51 -13.97 -14.74 -3.13
CA ARG A 51 -13.72 -13.42 -2.57
C ARG A 51 -14.75 -13.08 -1.51
N ASN A 52 -14.33 -12.29 -0.52
CA ASN A 52 -15.23 -11.78 0.50
C ASN A 52 -15.99 -10.55 -0.03
N TRP A 53 -17.00 -10.78 -0.88
CA TRP A 53 -17.78 -9.70 -1.47
C TRP A 53 -18.56 -8.86 -0.46
N ASP A 54 -18.89 -9.41 0.70
CA ASP A 54 -19.51 -8.66 1.78
C ASP A 54 -18.55 -7.64 2.39
N ARG A 55 -17.26 -7.99 2.53
CA ARG A 55 -16.21 -7.02 2.89
C ARG A 55 -16.12 -5.94 1.82
N LEU A 56 -16.09 -6.28 0.53
CA LEU A 56 -16.08 -5.29 -0.56
C LEU A 56 -17.29 -4.36 -0.47
N ARG A 57 -18.51 -4.89 -0.36
CA ARG A 57 -19.76 -4.11 -0.19
C ARG A 57 -19.70 -3.16 1.00
N SER A 58 -19.04 -3.54 2.08
CA SER A 58 -18.91 -2.71 3.28
C SER A 58 -18.02 -1.47 3.08
N LEU A 59 -17.19 -1.42 2.03
CA LEU A 59 -16.29 -0.29 1.73
C LEU A 59 -16.99 0.83 0.93
N PHE A 60 -18.04 0.50 0.16
CA PHE A 60 -18.66 1.44 -0.79
C PHE A 60 -19.92 2.12 -0.26
N THR A 61 -20.17 3.32 -0.77
CA THR A 61 -21.51 3.94 -0.69
C THR A 61 -22.52 3.13 -1.52
N ARG A 62 -23.83 3.30 -1.24
CA ARG A 62 -24.88 2.54 -1.96
C ARG A 62 -24.96 2.93 -3.44
N GLU A 63 -24.69 4.19 -3.72
CA GLU A 63 -24.81 4.81 -5.03
C GLU A 63 -23.52 4.71 -5.85
N ALA A 64 -22.50 4.04 -5.32
CA ALA A 64 -21.19 4.00 -5.95
C ALA A 64 -21.22 3.42 -7.37
N ARG A 65 -20.33 3.95 -8.20
CA ARG A 65 -20.07 3.45 -9.55
C ARG A 65 -18.62 3.05 -9.72
N LEU A 66 -18.44 1.95 -10.44
CA LEU A 66 -17.17 1.46 -10.94
C LEU A 66 -17.18 1.65 -12.46
N MET A 67 -16.24 2.44 -12.97
CA MET A 67 -16.25 2.91 -14.35
C MET A 67 -14.92 2.60 -15.04
N ASN A 68 -14.95 1.73 -16.05
CA ASN A 68 -13.79 1.45 -16.90
C ASN A 68 -13.81 2.39 -18.11
N VAL A 69 -12.76 3.18 -18.29
CA VAL A 69 -12.52 3.97 -19.50
C VAL A 69 -11.56 3.19 -20.40
N TYR A 70 -11.94 3.04 -21.66
CA TYR A 70 -11.19 2.27 -22.65
C TYR A 70 -11.26 2.93 -24.03
N LEU A 71 -10.31 2.59 -24.91
CA LEU A 71 -10.43 2.90 -26.33
C LEU A 71 -11.18 1.76 -27.02
N ASN A 72 -12.20 2.11 -27.80
CA ASN A 72 -12.89 1.14 -28.64
C ASN A 72 -12.08 0.84 -29.91
N GLN A 73 -12.61 -0.05 -30.76
CA GLN A 73 -11.95 -0.46 -32.01
C GLN A 73 -11.76 0.69 -33.01
N ASP A 74 -12.53 1.77 -32.88
CA ASP A 74 -12.44 2.96 -33.73
C ASP A 74 -11.46 4.02 -33.16
N GLY A 75 -10.78 3.71 -32.05
CA GLY A 75 -9.88 4.64 -31.36
C GLY A 75 -10.60 5.75 -30.58
N LEU A 76 -11.91 5.63 -30.38
CA LEU A 76 -12.70 6.57 -29.57
C LEU A 76 -12.80 6.09 -28.13
N THR A 77 -12.85 7.03 -27.20
CA THR A 77 -13.05 6.73 -25.77
C THR A 77 -14.45 6.20 -25.52
N GLY A 78 -14.54 5.00 -24.96
CA GLY A 78 -15.75 4.42 -24.38
C GLY A 78 -15.66 4.40 -22.86
N MET A 79 -16.81 4.27 -22.20
CA MET A 79 -16.88 4.10 -20.75
C MET A 79 -17.92 3.05 -20.41
N LEU A 80 -17.49 2.01 -19.70
CA LEU A 80 -18.36 1.02 -19.10
C LEU A 80 -18.65 1.43 -17.66
N THR A 81 -19.90 1.81 -17.36
CA THR A 81 -20.35 2.16 -16.01
C THR A 81 -21.06 0.96 -15.36
N MET A 82 -20.68 0.64 -14.13
CA MET A 82 -21.19 -0.51 -13.39
C MET A 82 -21.64 -0.09 -11.99
N THR A 83 -22.70 -0.72 -11.48
CA THR A 83 -22.92 -0.79 -10.03
C THR A 83 -21.91 -1.73 -9.38
N LEU A 84 -21.82 -1.75 -8.06
CA LEU A 84 -20.96 -2.70 -7.36
C LEU A 84 -21.34 -4.16 -7.64
N GLU A 85 -22.63 -4.46 -7.71
CA GLU A 85 -23.10 -5.82 -8.02
C GLU A 85 -22.79 -6.22 -9.47
N ASP A 86 -22.90 -5.28 -10.43
CA ASP A 86 -22.49 -5.55 -11.82
C ASP A 86 -21.00 -5.86 -11.92
N TYR A 87 -20.17 -5.16 -11.14
CA TYR A 87 -18.74 -5.44 -11.05
C TYR A 87 -18.49 -6.84 -10.47
N ILE A 88 -19.11 -7.18 -9.34
CA ILE A 88 -18.96 -8.50 -8.70
C ILE A 88 -19.35 -9.62 -9.68
N LEU A 89 -20.50 -9.50 -10.35
CA LEU A 89 -20.97 -10.49 -11.32
C LEU A 89 -19.98 -10.68 -12.49
N ARG A 90 -19.31 -9.61 -12.92
CA ARG A 90 -18.31 -9.64 -14.00
C ARG A 90 -16.97 -10.19 -13.53
N ALA A 91 -16.56 -9.91 -12.30
CA ALA A 91 -15.27 -10.28 -11.74
C ALA A 91 -15.23 -11.73 -11.24
N GLU A 92 -16.35 -12.25 -10.71
CA GLU A 92 -16.43 -13.54 -10.02
C GLU A 92 -15.79 -14.69 -10.80
N LYS A 93 -16.30 -14.94 -12.01
CA LYS A 93 -15.86 -16.08 -12.82
C LYS A 93 -14.38 -15.94 -13.24
N PRO A 94 -13.91 -14.81 -13.82
CA PRO A 94 -12.50 -14.63 -14.14
C PRO A 94 -11.57 -14.81 -12.93
N PHE A 95 -11.94 -14.26 -11.76
CA PHE A 95 -11.11 -14.36 -10.56
C PHE A 95 -11.03 -15.80 -10.05
N MET A 96 -12.14 -16.54 -10.09
CA MET A 96 -12.16 -17.96 -9.73
C MET A 96 -11.37 -18.83 -10.70
N GLU A 97 -11.44 -18.58 -12.00
CA GLU A 97 -10.77 -19.40 -13.01
C GLU A 97 -9.26 -19.13 -13.13
N LYS A 98 -8.85 -17.85 -13.04
CA LYS A 98 -7.48 -17.43 -13.37
C LYS A 98 -6.68 -16.96 -12.17
N GLY A 99 -7.34 -16.63 -11.06
CA GLY A 99 -6.73 -15.82 -10.01
C GLY A 99 -6.61 -14.37 -10.47
N PHE A 100 -6.48 -13.49 -9.49
CA PHE A 100 -6.30 -12.06 -9.73
C PHE A 100 -5.64 -11.46 -8.52
N PHE A 101 -4.55 -10.75 -8.72
CA PHE A 101 -3.84 -9.99 -7.70
C PHE A 101 -3.62 -8.61 -8.25
N GLU A 102 -4.11 -7.60 -7.55
CA GLU A 102 -3.86 -6.22 -7.87
C GLU A 102 -3.21 -5.54 -6.67
N ARG A 103 -2.19 -4.73 -6.93
CA ARG A 103 -1.51 -3.96 -5.90
C ARG A 103 -1.27 -2.54 -6.35
N GLU A 104 -1.36 -1.63 -5.40
CA GLU A 104 -0.93 -0.25 -5.58
C GLU A 104 0.60 -0.17 -5.70
N LEU A 105 1.06 0.63 -6.65
CA LEU A 105 2.46 0.96 -6.89
C LEU A 105 2.80 2.35 -6.36
N ASN A 106 1.93 3.33 -6.63
CA ASN A 106 2.11 4.72 -6.26
C ASN A 106 0.75 5.39 -6.07
N ARG A 107 0.72 6.47 -5.28
CA ARG A 107 -0.49 7.27 -5.12
C ARG A 107 -0.21 8.76 -5.07
N GLU A 108 -1.16 9.54 -5.57
CA GLU A 108 -1.32 10.97 -5.32
C GLU A 108 -2.66 11.18 -4.60
N THR A 109 -2.69 11.99 -3.55
CA THR A 109 -3.87 12.15 -2.70
C THR A 109 -4.14 13.62 -2.39
N ASP A 110 -5.34 14.07 -2.75
CA ASP A 110 -5.85 15.40 -2.43
C ASP A 110 -7.04 15.30 -1.47
N HIS A 111 -7.15 16.27 -0.56
CA HIS A 111 -8.20 16.31 0.45
C HIS A 111 -8.76 17.72 0.63
N PHE A 112 -10.09 17.81 0.76
CA PHE A 112 -10.78 19.06 1.09
C PHE A 112 -12.07 18.77 1.89
N GLY A 113 -12.14 19.22 3.15
CA GLY A 113 -13.33 18.99 3.98
C GLY A 113 -13.57 17.50 4.24
N PHE A 114 -14.67 16.94 3.75
CA PHE A 114 -15.00 15.52 3.92
C PHE A 114 -14.79 14.68 2.66
N ILE A 115 -14.11 15.23 1.64
CA ILE A 115 -13.81 14.52 0.39
C ILE A 115 -12.31 14.27 0.27
N THR A 116 -11.97 13.10 -0.27
CA THR A 116 -10.61 12.74 -0.64
C THR A 116 -10.62 12.17 -2.06
N GLN A 117 -9.67 12.60 -2.90
CA GLN A 117 -9.45 12.08 -4.24
C GLN A 117 -8.09 11.39 -4.26
N VAL A 118 -8.05 10.17 -4.77
CA VAL A 118 -6.81 9.38 -4.86
C VAL A 118 -6.60 8.91 -6.28
N PHE A 119 -5.47 9.26 -6.87
CA PHE A 119 -4.95 8.59 -8.06
C PHE A 119 -4.01 7.49 -7.61
N SER A 120 -4.46 6.25 -7.74
CA SER A 120 -3.70 5.05 -7.36
C SER A 120 -3.23 4.32 -8.61
N THR A 121 -1.93 4.36 -8.86
CA THR A 121 -1.30 3.57 -9.92
C THR A 121 -1.20 2.13 -9.47
N TYR A 122 -1.69 1.20 -10.28
CA TYR A 122 -1.70 -0.22 -9.94
C TYR A 122 -0.95 -1.06 -10.98
N GLU A 123 -0.60 -2.27 -10.55
CA GLU A 123 -0.36 -3.40 -11.46
C GLU A 123 -1.24 -4.58 -11.06
N SER A 124 -1.63 -5.39 -12.04
CA SER A 124 -2.34 -6.64 -11.83
C SER A 124 -1.54 -7.85 -12.35
N ARG A 125 -1.81 -9.01 -11.75
CA ARG A 125 -1.21 -10.32 -12.04
C ARG A 125 -2.28 -11.41 -11.87
N ASN A 126 -2.10 -12.56 -12.51
CA ASN A 126 -2.97 -13.73 -12.26
C ASN A 126 -2.49 -14.58 -11.06
N GLU A 127 -1.20 -14.51 -10.76
CA GLU A 127 -0.56 -15.18 -9.62
C GLU A 127 0.20 -14.15 -8.78
N LYS A 128 0.26 -14.34 -7.46
CA LYS A 128 0.86 -13.38 -6.51
C LYS A 128 2.28 -12.94 -6.92
N GLU A 129 3.07 -13.89 -7.39
CA GLU A 129 4.45 -13.70 -7.83
C GLU A 129 4.62 -13.86 -9.35
N GLY A 130 3.51 -13.90 -10.09
CA GLY A 130 3.51 -14.07 -11.55
C GLY A 130 3.89 -12.81 -12.32
N PRO A 131 3.92 -12.88 -13.66
CA PRO A 131 4.17 -11.72 -14.51
C PRO A 131 3.05 -10.68 -14.36
N VAL A 132 3.41 -9.41 -14.52
CA VAL A 132 2.45 -8.30 -14.64
C VAL A 132 1.64 -8.51 -15.92
N VAL A 133 0.31 -8.49 -15.79
CA VAL A 133 -0.62 -8.65 -16.92
C VAL A 133 -1.22 -7.33 -17.37
N ALA A 134 -1.39 -6.37 -16.46
CA ALA A 134 -1.80 -5.02 -16.78
C ALA A 134 -1.30 -4.02 -15.74
N ARG A 135 -1.25 -2.75 -16.11
CA ARG A 135 -1.07 -1.59 -15.22
C ARG A 135 -2.12 -0.55 -15.54
N GLY A 136 -2.39 0.36 -14.63
CA GLY A 136 -3.30 1.46 -14.88
C GLY A 136 -3.35 2.43 -13.71
N ILE A 137 -4.28 3.38 -13.78
CA ILE A 137 -4.57 4.31 -12.69
C ILE A 137 -6.04 4.19 -12.32
N ASN A 138 -6.30 3.97 -11.03
CA ASN A 138 -7.61 4.13 -10.41
C ASN A 138 -7.73 5.57 -9.87
N SER A 139 -8.73 6.31 -10.33
CA SER A 139 -9.24 7.53 -9.71
C SER A 139 -10.33 7.15 -8.71
N ILE A 140 -9.97 7.15 -7.43
CA ILE A 140 -10.80 6.71 -6.31
C ILE A 140 -11.29 7.94 -5.55
N GLN A 141 -12.61 8.09 -5.47
CA GLN A 141 -13.24 9.16 -4.71
C GLN A 141 -13.73 8.61 -3.39
N LEU A 142 -13.30 9.21 -2.29
CA LEU A 142 -13.66 8.84 -0.93
C LEU A 142 -14.46 9.96 -0.26
N VAL A 143 -15.36 9.57 0.62
CA VAL A 143 -16.10 10.49 1.49
C VAL A 143 -16.01 10.03 2.94
N GLU A 144 -15.71 10.96 3.85
CA GLU A 144 -15.85 10.73 5.28
C GLU A 144 -17.30 11.03 5.69
N HIS A 145 -18.01 10.01 6.18
CA HIS A 145 -19.39 10.17 6.60
C HIS A 145 -19.75 9.19 7.72
N SER A 146 -20.43 9.68 8.75
CA SER A 146 -20.82 8.90 9.93
C SER A 146 -19.62 8.26 10.66
N GLY A 147 -18.51 9.00 10.77
CA GLY A 147 -17.32 8.59 11.54
C GLY A 147 -16.45 7.52 10.89
N ARG A 148 -16.52 7.35 9.56
CA ARG A 148 -15.68 6.44 8.78
C ARG A 148 -15.55 6.88 7.32
N PHE A 149 -14.58 6.32 6.61
CA PHE A 149 -14.41 6.49 5.17
C PHE A 149 -15.32 5.54 4.38
N TRP A 150 -15.76 6.02 3.21
CA TRP A 150 -16.53 5.26 2.21
C TRP A 150 -15.95 5.53 0.82
N ILE A 151 -15.92 4.52 -0.03
CA ILE A 151 -15.65 4.69 -1.47
C ILE A 151 -16.94 5.19 -2.14
N ALA A 152 -16.90 6.42 -2.63
CA ALA A 152 -17.98 7.04 -3.37
C ALA A 152 -18.00 6.55 -4.81
N ASN A 153 -16.87 6.56 -5.53
CA ASN A 153 -16.76 6.05 -6.91
C ASN A 153 -15.33 5.60 -7.21
N ILE A 154 -15.18 4.74 -8.21
CA ILE A 154 -13.90 4.43 -8.85
C ILE A 154 -14.04 4.56 -10.36
N LEU A 155 -13.15 5.34 -10.97
CA LEU A 155 -12.96 5.42 -12.42
C LEU A 155 -11.55 4.94 -12.72
N TRP A 156 -11.34 4.09 -13.72
CA TRP A 156 -9.99 3.66 -14.07
C TRP A 156 -9.75 3.60 -15.56
N ASN A 157 -8.47 3.70 -15.91
CA ASN A 157 -7.97 3.49 -17.27
C ASN A 157 -6.74 2.59 -17.19
N GLU A 158 -6.72 1.55 -18.02
CA GLU A 158 -5.56 0.69 -18.18
C GLU A 158 -4.50 1.38 -19.06
N GLU A 159 -3.23 1.16 -18.78
CA GLU A 159 -2.11 1.61 -19.58
C GLU A 159 -2.12 0.94 -20.96
N THR A 160 -1.81 1.71 -22.00
CA THR A 160 -1.59 1.17 -23.36
C THR A 160 -0.31 1.76 -23.94
N GLU A 161 0.19 1.21 -25.04
CA GLU A 161 1.35 1.78 -25.75
C GLU A 161 1.10 3.23 -26.22
N GLY A 162 -0.15 3.56 -26.59
CA GLY A 162 -0.52 4.93 -27.00
C GLY A 162 -0.78 5.89 -25.83
N TYR A 163 -1.05 5.36 -24.64
CA TYR A 163 -1.32 6.12 -23.42
C TYR A 163 -0.56 5.49 -22.25
N PRO A 164 0.78 5.66 -22.22
CA PRO A 164 1.60 5.16 -21.12
C PRO A 164 1.30 5.91 -19.82
N ILE A 165 1.52 5.26 -18.67
CA ILE A 165 1.38 5.93 -17.37
C ILE A 165 2.45 7.03 -17.26
N PRO A 166 2.06 8.30 -17.01
CA PRO A 166 3.03 9.38 -16.85
C PRO A 166 4.01 9.10 -15.70
N ALA A 167 5.26 9.52 -15.87
CA ALA A 167 6.34 9.24 -14.91
C ALA A 167 6.05 9.79 -13.51
N GLU A 168 5.30 10.90 -13.42
CA GLU A 168 4.89 11.49 -12.16
C GLU A 168 4.00 10.57 -11.30
N TYR A 169 3.24 9.66 -11.93
CA TYR A 169 2.37 8.69 -11.26
C TYR A 169 3.02 7.32 -11.06
N LEU A 170 4.26 7.12 -11.49
CA LEU A 170 5.01 5.89 -11.21
C LEU A 170 5.77 5.99 -9.88
N PRO A 171 6.10 4.86 -9.23
CA PRO A 171 6.94 4.86 -8.05
C PRO A 171 8.28 5.55 -8.32
N ARG A 172 8.58 6.61 -7.59
CA ARG A 172 9.85 7.34 -7.72
C ARG A 172 10.87 6.79 -6.73
N PHE A 173 11.65 5.83 -7.20
CA PHE A 173 12.78 5.30 -6.43
C PHE A 173 14.07 6.08 -6.69
N ASN A 174 14.92 6.14 -5.65
CA ASN A 174 16.31 6.60 -5.76
C ASN A 174 16.44 8.05 -6.25
N GLN A 175 15.48 8.90 -5.87
CA GLN A 175 15.58 10.33 -6.12
C GLN A 175 16.82 10.87 -5.41
N LYS A 176 17.47 11.85 -6.03
CA LYS A 176 18.70 12.46 -5.52
C LYS A 176 18.51 13.96 -5.35
N THR A 177 19.13 14.52 -4.33
CA THR A 177 19.25 15.96 -4.12
C THR A 177 20.67 16.31 -3.67
N VAL A 178 20.96 17.60 -3.55
CA VAL A 178 22.24 18.11 -3.06
C VAL A 178 22.03 18.62 -1.63
N ASN A 179 22.87 18.15 -0.69
CA ASN A 179 22.81 18.63 0.68
C ASN A 179 23.53 19.99 0.84
N HIS A 180 23.51 20.55 2.06
CA HIS A 180 24.15 21.83 2.34
C HIS A 180 25.69 21.82 2.20
N GLU A 181 26.30 20.63 2.13
CA GLU A 181 27.73 20.43 1.92
C GLU A 181 28.09 20.24 0.43
N GLY A 182 27.09 20.27 -0.47
CA GLY A 182 27.28 20.08 -1.91
C GLY A 182 27.33 18.61 -2.35
N GLU A 183 27.07 17.67 -1.44
CA GLU A 183 27.11 16.24 -1.73
C GLU A 183 25.77 15.73 -2.29
N THR A 184 25.85 14.76 -3.21
CA THR A 184 24.65 14.12 -3.75
C THR A 184 24.14 13.06 -2.78
N ILE A 185 22.97 13.29 -2.19
CA ILE A 185 22.30 12.36 -1.27
C ILE A 185 21.03 11.79 -1.91
N MET A 186 20.57 10.62 -1.44
CA MET A 186 19.25 10.11 -1.81
C MET A 186 18.15 10.65 -0.91
N VAL A 187 16.95 10.79 -1.46
CA VAL A 187 15.73 11.20 -0.74
C VAL A 187 14.51 10.42 -1.23
N GLY A 188 13.50 10.25 -0.37
CA GLY A 188 12.28 9.51 -0.69
C GLY A 188 12.51 7.99 -0.73
N LYS A 189 11.58 7.24 -1.34
CA LYS A 189 11.72 5.78 -1.47
C LYS A 189 13.01 5.40 -2.19
N VAL A 190 13.76 4.46 -1.62
CA VAL A 190 15.02 3.95 -2.17
C VAL A 190 14.98 2.43 -2.24
N ASN A 191 15.73 1.87 -3.18
CA ASN A 191 15.86 0.43 -3.33
C ASN A 191 17.33 0.00 -3.44
N ARG A 192 17.57 -1.31 -3.29
CA ARG A 192 18.92 -1.88 -3.34
C ARG A 192 19.65 -1.55 -4.63
N ILE A 193 18.95 -1.48 -5.76
CA ILE A 193 19.58 -1.16 -7.06
C ILE A 193 20.24 0.22 -6.98
N GLY A 194 19.53 1.21 -6.43
CA GLY A 194 20.07 2.57 -6.27
C GLY A 194 21.24 2.64 -5.31
N LEU A 195 21.15 1.98 -4.15
CA LEU A 195 22.20 1.99 -3.13
C LEU A 195 23.49 1.27 -3.58
N LYS A 196 23.41 0.37 -4.56
CA LYS A 196 24.58 -0.27 -5.17
C LYS A 196 25.27 0.57 -6.25
N GLN A 197 24.68 1.69 -6.67
CA GLN A 197 25.29 2.61 -7.63
C GLN A 197 26.18 3.65 -6.94
N GLU A 198 27.11 4.22 -7.69
CA GLU A 198 27.90 5.36 -7.23
C GLU A 198 27.02 6.58 -6.88
N PRO A 199 27.38 7.37 -5.84
CA PRO A 199 28.56 7.22 -4.97
C PRO A 199 28.37 6.26 -3.77
N TYR A 200 27.23 5.58 -3.68
CA TYR A 200 26.81 4.82 -2.49
C TYR A 200 27.32 3.37 -2.47
N GLY A 201 27.56 2.81 -3.64
CA GLY A 201 27.91 1.41 -3.82
C GLY A 201 29.13 0.97 -3.04
N PHE A 202 30.12 1.86 -2.84
CA PHE A 202 31.35 1.53 -2.11
C PHE A 202 31.08 1.07 -0.67
N TRP A 203 30.39 1.88 0.14
CA TRP A 203 30.07 1.51 1.52
C TRP A 203 29.01 0.41 1.56
N PHE A 204 28.05 0.42 0.63
CA PHE A 204 26.99 -0.57 0.60
C PHE A 204 27.55 -1.98 0.38
N ASN A 205 28.37 -2.15 -0.66
CA ASN A 205 28.91 -3.47 -1.01
C ASN A 205 29.85 -3.97 0.09
N THR A 206 30.72 -3.10 0.61
CA THR A 206 31.65 -3.45 1.71
C THR A 206 30.90 -3.95 2.94
N GLU A 207 29.96 -3.15 3.48
CA GLU A 207 29.22 -3.51 4.70
C GLU A 207 28.30 -4.72 4.49
N TYR A 208 27.77 -4.92 3.29
CA TYR A 208 26.99 -6.12 2.96
C TYR A 208 27.86 -7.39 2.89
N GLU A 209 29.04 -7.31 2.26
CA GLU A 209 29.93 -8.45 2.04
C GLU A 209 30.62 -8.89 3.34
N ASP A 210 31.13 -7.93 4.11
CA ASP A 210 31.90 -8.18 5.33
C ASP A 210 31.05 -8.64 6.50
N TYR A 211 29.75 -8.32 6.50
CA TYR A 211 28.87 -8.67 7.61
C TYR A 211 28.63 -10.17 7.73
N LYS A 212 29.01 -10.70 8.90
CA LYS A 212 28.80 -12.09 9.28
C LYS A 212 27.52 -12.21 10.08
N VAL A 213 26.46 -12.63 9.41
CA VAL A 213 25.14 -12.85 9.99
C VAL A 213 25.20 -13.84 11.15
N ASP A 214 24.64 -13.46 12.30
CA ASP A 214 24.48 -14.34 13.47
C ASP A 214 23.34 -15.35 13.22
N LYS A 215 23.71 -16.47 12.59
CA LYS A 215 22.76 -17.55 12.26
C LYS A 215 22.07 -18.14 13.49
N GLY A 216 22.70 -18.12 14.67
CA GLY A 216 22.10 -18.66 15.90
C GLY A 216 20.94 -17.78 16.39
N SER A 217 21.07 -16.47 16.25
CA SER A 217 20.01 -15.52 16.60
C SER A 217 18.87 -15.47 15.58
N LEU A 218 19.05 -16.02 14.36
CA LEU A 218 18.01 -16.07 13.33
C LEU A 218 16.99 -17.20 13.50
N GLU A 219 17.23 -18.16 14.40
CA GLU A 219 16.26 -19.23 14.64
C GLU A 219 14.93 -18.67 15.15
N GLY A 220 13.85 -18.96 14.43
CA GLY A 220 12.49 -18.45 14.70
C GLY A 220 12.19 -17.06 14.12
N VAL A 221 13.21 -16.27 13.75
CA VAL A 221 13.01 -14.91 13.19
C VAL A 221 12.34 -14.98 11.82
N LYS A 222 12.75 -15.92 10.97
CA LYS A 222 12.17 -16.09 9.63
C LYS A 222 10.66 -16.36 9.69
N GLU A 223 10.24 -17.27 10.56
CA GLU A 223 8.85 -17.65 10.75
C GLU A 223 8.04 -16.49 11.32
N ALA A 224 8.59 -15.76 12.29
CA ALA A 224 7.94 -14.60 12.88
C ALA A 224 7.75 -13.44 11.89
N LEU A 225 8.60 -13.34 10.86
CA LEU A 225 8.53 -12.30 9.84
C LEU A 225 7.50 -12.55 8.72
N LYS A 226 6.88 -13.73 8.63
CA LYS A 226 5.97 -14.07 7.51
C LYS A 226 4.83 -13.05 7.33
N ASP A 227 4.30 -12.55 8.43
CA ASP A 227 3.17 -11.61 8.47
C ASP A 227 3.59 -10.23 8.99
N VAL A 228 4.88 -9.88 8.81
CA VAL A 228 5.44 -8.61 9.26
C VAL A 228 5.93 -7.80 8.06
N ASP A 229 5.49 -6.55 8.01
CA ASP A 229 6.04 -5.54 7.12
C ASP A 229 7.15 -4.78 7.84
N ILE A 230 8.16 -4.33 7.09
CA ILE A 230 9.29 -3.59 7.63
C ILE A 230 9.36 -2.24 6.92
N LEU A 231 9.27 -1.16 7.69
CA LEU A 231 9.48 0.21 7.23
C LEU A 231 10.79 0.71 7.80
N ALA A 232 11.69 1.21 6.97
CA ALA A 232 12.94 1.78 7.41
C ALA A 232 13.18 3.18 6.86
N PHE A 233 13.79 4.01 7.70
CA PHE A 233 14.25 5.35 7.35
C PHE A 233 15.76 5.40 7.47
N MET A 234 16.44 6.00 6.50
CA MET A 234 17.90 6.10 6.47
C MET A 234 18.37 7.48 5.98
N GLY A 235 19.60 7.85 6.26
CA GLY A 235 20.27 8.97 5.59
C GLY A 235 21.50 8.45 4.85
N THR A 236 21.63 8.65 3.53
CA THR A 236 22.84 8.22 2.80
C THR A 236 24.11 8.98 3.26
N TRP A 237 23.92 10.10 3.93
CA TRP A 237 24.95 10.95 4.56
C TRP A 237 25.31 10.50 6.00
N CYS A 238 24.57 9.57 6.60
CA CYS A 238 24.76 9.15 7.98
C CYS A 238 25.58 7.86 8.06
N SER A 239 26.63 7.84 8.89
CA SER A 239 27.51 6.68 9.07
C SER A 239 26.81 5.43 9.60
N ASP A 240 25.85 5.58 10.51
CA ASP A 240 25.08 4.43 11.01
C ASP A 240 24.18 3.86 9.92
N SER A 241 23.66 4.71 9.04
CA SER A 241 22.82 4.27 7.92
C SER A 241 23.66 3.53 6.88
N GLN A 242 24.84 4.05 6.57
CA GLN A 242 25.80 3.39 5.69
C GLN A 242 26.23 2.03 6.24
N ARG A 243 26.32 1.90 7.57
CA ARG A 243 26.73 0.68 8.24
C ARG A 243 25.60 -0.35 8.36
N GLU A 244 24.46 0.02 8.93
CA GLU A 244 23.44 -0.97 9.31
C GLU A 244 22.46 -1.33 8.19
N VAL A 245 22.20 -0.45 7.22
CA VAL A 245 21.28 -0.77 6.11
C VAL A 245 21.79 -1.92 5.23
N PRO A 246 23.08 -1.95 4.79
CA PRO A 246 23.58 -3.09 4.02
C PRO A 246 23.60 -4.40 4.81
N ARG A 247 23.94 -4.32 6.11
CA ARG A 247 23.91 -5.47 7.04
C ARG A 247 22.49 -6.02 7.19
N PHE A 248 21.51 -5.13 7.31
CA PHE A 248 20.11 -5.51 7.36
C PHE A 248 19.67 -6.21 6.07
N PHE A 249 20.03 -5.68 4.90
CA PHE A 249 19.79 -6.37 3.63
C PHE A 249 20.41 -7.77 3.57
N LYS A 250 21.64 -7.94 4.11
CA LYS A 250 22.31 -9.24 4.18
C LYS A 250 21.53 -10.25 5.02
N ILE A 251 20.96 -9.80 6.14
CA ILE A 251 20.10 -10.64 6.99
C ILE A 251 18.82 -11.03 6.25
N LEU A 252 18.13 -10.05 5.64
CA LEU A 252 16.90 -10.29 4.88
C LEU A 252 17.11 -11.28 3.72
N ASP A 253 18.22 -11.15 2.99
CA ASP A 253 18.58 -12.08 1.91
C ASP A 253 18.83 -13.49 2.45
N GLN A 254 19.54 -13.62 3.58
CA GLN A 254 19.88 -14.93 4.14
C GLN A 254 18.66 -15.70 4.65
N ILE A 255 17.64 -15.01 5.16
CA ILE A 255 16.40 -15.66 5.60
C ILE A 255 15.40 -15.86 4.44
N GLY A 256 15.65 -15.24 3.28
CA GLY A 256 14.74 -15.25 2.13
C GLY A 256 13.47 -14.43 2.41
N PHE A 257 13.63 -13.26 3.02
CA PHE A 257 12.51 -12.34 3.28
C PHE A 257 11.94 -11.79 1.97
N ASP A 258 10.62 -11.63 1.91
CA ASP A 258 9.95 -11.00 0.77
C ASP A 258 10.21 -9.49 0.80
N LEU A 259 11.17 -9.01 0.01
CA LEU A 259 11.54 -7.59 -0.04
C LEU A 259 10.40 -6.67 -0.49
N LYS A 260 9.28 -7.21 -1.01
CA LYS A 260 8.07 -6.40 -1.25
C LYS A 260 7.46 -5.87 0.05
N LYS A 261 7.69 -6.56 1.16
CA LYS A 261 7.30 -6.16 2.51
C LYS A 261 8.35 -5.26 3.19
N PHE A 262 9.41 -4.88 2.48
CA PHE A 262 10.43 -3.96 2.99
C PHE A 262 10.37 -2.62 2.23
N GLN A 263 9.95 -1.57 2.91
CA GLN A 263 10.03 -0.21 2.40
C GLN A 263 11.21 0.51 3.06
N LEU A 264 12.09 1.10 2.25
CA LEU A 264 13.20 1.92 2.71
C LEU A 264 13.05 3.34 2.15
N VAL A 265 13.11 4.33 3.02
CA VAL A 265 12.97 5.76 2.71
C VAL A 265 14.25 6.48 3.12
N ALA A 266 14.85 7.21 2.20
CA ALA A 266 15.98 8.08 2.47
C ALA A 266 15.52 9.49 2.85
N LEU A 267 16.16 10.06 3.87
CA LEU A 267 15.84 11.37 4.43
C LEU A 267 16.96 12.38 4.16
N SER A 268 16.58 13.63 3.94
CA SER A 268 17.50 14.73 3.68
C SER A 268 18.26 15.18 4.94
N ASN A 269 19.49 15.68 4.81
CA ASN A 269 20.16 16.53 5.83
C ASN A 269 20.30 17.98 5.39
N HIS A 270 19.51 18.43 4.41
CA HIS A 270 19.41 19.84 4.11
C HIS A 270 18.75 20.57 5.30
N PRO A 271 19.25 21.73 5.77
CA PRO A 271 18.72 22.43 6.95
C PRO A 271 17.20 22.69 6.88
N ASP A 272 16.70 23.07 5.70
CA ASP A 272 15.27 23.36 5.49
C ASP A 272 14.38 22.11 5.40
N GLN A 273 14.96 20.91 5.30
CA GLN A 273 14.26 19.63 5.12
C GLN A 273 14.95 18.54 5.95
N TYR A 274 15.44 18.89 7.15
CA TYR A 274 16.27 18.00 7.94
C TYR A 274 15.46 16.81 8.44
N LYS A 275 15.91 15.60 8.06
CA LYS A 275 15.22 14.32 8.29
C LYS A 275 13.82 14.25 7.69
N GLU A 276 13.59 14.96 6.59
CA GLU A 276 12.34 14.88 5.81
C GLU A 276 12.59 14.19 4.47
N SER A 277 11.59 13.47 3.98
CA SER A 277 11.52 13.02 2.59
C SER A 277 10.58 13.90 1.76
N PRO A 278 10.68 13.89 0.42
CA PRO A 278 9.93 14.81 -0.43
C PRO A 278 8.41 14.57 -0.38
N GLN A 279 7.96 13.36 -0.05
CA GLN A 279 6.55 13.00 0.11
C GLN A 279 6.15 12.88 1.59
N HIS A 280 7.04 13.28 2.52
CA HIS A 280 6.82 13.24 3.96
C HIS A 280 6.45 11.85 4.53
N GLU A 281 7.02 10.79 3.96
CA GLU A 281 6.81 9.42 4.44
C GLU A 281 7.22 9.23 5.92
N GLU A 282 8.06 10.11 6.48
CA GLU A 282 8.45 10.11 7.90
C GLU A 282 7.35 10.57 8.87
N LYS A 283 6.34 11.31 8.39
CA LYS A 283 5.32 11.90 9.27
C LYS A 283 4.52 10.81 9.98
N GLY A 284 4.37 10.98 11.29
CA GLY A 284 3.65 10.02 12.15
C GLY A 284 4.51 8.87 12.68
N TRP A 285 5.75 8.72 12.22
CA TRP A 285 6.64 7.62 12.64
C TRP A 285 7.65 7.99 13.73
N ASN A 286 7.74 9.28 14.11
CA ASN A 286 8.68 9.81 15.11
C ASN A 286 10.13 9.41 14.81
N ILE A 287 10.65 9.83 13.65
CA ILE A 287 12.01 9.51 13.21
C ILE A 287 13.00 10.55 13.73
N GLU A 288 13.48 10.32 14.94
CA GLU A 288 14.50 11.19 15.57
C GLU A 288 15.91 10.86 15.11
N TYR A 289 16.19 9.60 14.76
CA TYR A 289 17.52 9.11 14.38
C TYR A 289 17.45 8.16 13.18
N VAL A 290 18.57 8.02 12.46
CA VAL A 290 18.68 7.17 11.27
C VAL A 290 19.93 6.29 11.33
N PRO A 291 19.85 5.01 10.92
CA PRO A 291 18.67 4.37 10.37
C PRO A 291 17.69 4.00 11.48
N THR A 292 16.41 3.97 11.18
CA THR A 292 15.39 3.40 12.07
C THR A 292 14.66 2.32 11.29
N PHE A 293 14.65 1.08 11.80
CA PHE A 293 13.91 -0.05 11.24
C PHE A 293 12.69 -0.35 12.10
N ILE A 294 11.49 -0.28 11.55
CA ILE A 294 10.21 -0.44 12.24
C ILE A 294 9.55 -1.72 11.75
N PHE A 295 9.16 -2.59 12.69
CA PHE A 295 8.50 -3.86 12.41
C PHE A 295 7.01 -3.70 12.65
N LEU A 296 6.21 -3.98 11.62
CA LEU A 296 4.78 -3.74 11.58
C LEU A 296 4.03 -5.06 11.42
N LYS A 297 2.99 -5.27 12.23
CA LYS A 297 2.03 -6.36 12.04
C LYS A 297 0.62 -5.78 12.01
N ASP A 298 -0.09 -6.06 10.92
CA ASP A 298 -1.44 -5.51 10.68
C ASP A 298 -1.46 -3.97 10.82
N GLY A 299 -0.43 -3.31 10.30
CA GLY A 299 -0.25 -1.85 10.38
C GLY A 299 0.20 -1.31 11.75
N LYS A 300 0.32 -2.15 12.78
CA LYS A 300 0.73 -1.74 14.13
C LYS A 300 2.21 -2.01 14.37
N GLU A 301 2.89 -1.05 14.97
CA GLU A 301 4.29 -1.20 15.38
C GLU A 301 4.45 -2.24 16.50
N LEU A 302 5.24 -3.27 16.22
CA LEU A 302 5.72 -4.25 17.20
C LEU A 302 6.93 -3.71 17.98
N GLY A 303 7.76 -2.92 17.31
CA GLY A 303 8.96 -2.31 17.85
C GLY A 303 9.87 -1.81 16.73
N ARG A 304 10.98 -1.19 17.12
CA ARG A 304 11.95 -0.62 16.20
C ARG A 304 13.40 -0.81 16.66
N ILE A 305 14.33 -0.79 15.71
CA ILE A 305 15.77 -0.71 15.93
C ILE A 305 16.20 0.69 15.50
N VAL A 306 16.89 1.43 16.36
CA VAL A 306 17.29 2.82 16.13
C VAL A 306 18.81 2.91 16.12
N GLU A 307 19.36 3.49 15.05
CA GLU A 307 20.80 3.60 14.77
C GLU A 307 21.51 2.24 14.75
N ALA A 308 22.21 1.90 15.83
CA ALA A 308 22.97 0.67 15.99
C ALA A 308 22.25 -0.31 16.92
N PRO A 309 22.33 -1.63 16.67
CA PRO A 309 21.64 -2.62 17.49
C PRO A 309 22.26 -2.77 18.90
N GLU A 310 21.46 -3.24 19.86
CA GLU A 310 21.92 -3.71 21.17
C GLU A 310 22.59 -5.10 21.02
N GLY A 311 23.79 -5.11 20.45
CA GLY A 311 24.62 -6.29 20.25
C GLY A 311 24.64 -6.79 18.80
N SER A 312 23.50 -7.17 18.22
CA SER A 312 23.40 -7.45 16.78
C SER A 312 21.98 -7.23 16.27
N LEU A 313 21.85 -6.93 14.97
CA LEU A 313 20.54 -6.72 14.33
C LEU A 313 19.63 -7.93 14.52
N GLU A 314 20.17 -9.16 14.42
CA GLU A 314 19.41 -10.40 14.58
C GLU A 314 18.87 -10.58 16.00
N LYS A 315 19.63 -10.18 17.02
CA LYS A 315 19.18 -10.25 18.42
C LYS A 315 18.05 -9.27 18.70
N ASP A 316 18.15 -8.06 18.19
CA ASP A 316 17.09 -7.06 18.34
C ASP A 316 15.83 -7.46 17.57
N MET A 317 16.00 -7.95 16.33
CA MET A 317 14.89 -8.53 15.56
C MET A 317 14.20 -9.65 16.35
N LYS A 318 14.97 -10.58 16.93
CA LYS A 318 14.43 -11.67 17.76
C LYS A 318 13.68 -11.13 18.98
N LYS A 319 14.24 -10.15 19.70
CA LYS A 319 13.62 -9.52 20.87
C LYS A 319 12.28 -8.89 20.52
N ILE A 320 12.22 -8.12 19.43
CA ILE A 320 11.01 -7.44 18.96
C ILE A 320 9.95 -8.47 18.52
N LEU A 321 10.33 -9.44 17.70
CA LEU A 321 9.39 -10.35 17.05
C LEU A 321 8.89 -11.47 17.97
N MET A 322 9.68 -11.86 18.97
CA MET A 322 9.36 -12.98 19.86
C MET A 322 9.03 -12.53 21.30
N GLY A 323 8.99 -11.22 21.57
CA GLY A 323 8.58 -10.67 22.87
C GLY A 323 9.60 -10.89 23.98
N GLY A 324 10.89 -10.73 23.68
CA GLY A 324 11.96 -10.90 24.66
C GLY A 324 11.84 -9.90 25.81
N LYS A 325 11.46 -10.39 27.00
CA LYS A 325 11.64 -9.67 28.27
C LYS A 325 13.11 -9.60 28.66
#